data_AF-A0A2H1YIX8-F1
#
_entry.id   AF-A0A2H1YIX8-F1
#
_cell.length_a   1.000
_cell.length_b   1.000
_cell.length_c   1.000
_cell.angle_alpha   90.00
_cell.angle_beta   90.00
_cell.angle_gamma   90.00
#
_symmetry.space_group_name_H-M   'P 1'
#
loop_
_entity.id
_entity.type
_entity.pdbx_description
1 polymer ?
#
loop_
_entity_poly.entity_id
_entity_poly.type
_entity_poly.pdbx_seq_one_letter_code
_entity_poly.pdbx_strand_id
1 'polypeptide(L)'
;MNRNYILALITILTLNSCGKSEKEIKIEKKKIELVKIHKQKINVGKRKKITELTMQLQRFPDIYEKAEKEIEKIKIFKIGRAKSTKKRQLREAYNELSEIRDYEKKLKNEIAQSEYLKTFEFQKSPKNVMEYIFESAKKENFEDFRNLCDPYGENDRDVNQICFAEMLRNKEKQQLIDMFKNGRIIGDIKINGNSAVIEFAYGLNSNKLQKMGLVKRNDLWYLSSL
;
A
#
# COMPACT_ATOMS: atom_id res chain seq x y z
N MET A 1 51.82 49.16 2.63
CA MET A 1 50.68 48.65 3.42
C MET A 1 49.97 47.41 2.86
N ASN A 2 50.41 46.79 1.74
CA ASN A 2 49.65 45.69 1.08
C ASN A 2 50.20 44.27 1.27
N ARG A 3 51.36 44.07 1.91
CA ARG A 3 51.97 42.73 2.04
C ARG A 3 51.38 41.90 3.19
N ASN A 4 50.89 42.56 4.24
CA ASN A 4 50.34 41.88 5.43
C ASN A 4 48.92 41.35 5.21
N TYR A 5 48.13 41.98 4.31
CA TYR A 5 46.78 41.52 3.98
C TYR A 5 46.78 40.25 3.12
N ILE A 6 47.76 40.09 2.23
CA ILE A 6 47.88 38.89 1.37
C ILE A 6 48.25 37.66 2.21
N LEU A 7 49.16 37.81 3.19
CA LEU A 7 49.51 36.72 4.10
C LEU A 7 48.33 36.28 4.98
N ALA A 8 47.53 37.24 5.45
CA ALA A 8 46.32 36.96 6.24
C ALA A 8 45.22 36.26 5.43
N LEU A 9 45.05 36.63 4.15
CA LEU A 9 44.08 35.97 3.26
C LEU A 9 44.49 34.53 2.92
N ILE A 10 45.78 34.27 2.74
CA ILE A 10 46.29 32.91 2.45
C ILE A 10 46.14 32.01 3.69
N THR A 11 46.34 32.53 4.91
CA THR A 11 46.11 31.77 6.15
C THR A 11 44.63 31.49 6.42
N ILE A 12 43.73 32.41 6.07
CA ILE A 12 42.27 32.18 6.18
C ILE A 12 41.80 31.16 5.12
N LEU A 13 42.39 31.15 3.92
CA LEU A 13 42.05 30.19 2.87
C LEU A 13 42.57 28.77 3.15
N THR A 14 43.72 28.62 3.82
CA THR A 14 44.24 27.29 4.20
C THR A 14 43.52 26.69 5.41
N LEU A 15 42.97 27.52 6.32
CA LEU A 15 42.19 27.05 7.47
C LEU A 15 40.79 26.53 7.09
N ASN A 16 40.25 26.95 5.93
CA ASN A 16 38.97 26.44 5.40
C ASN A 16 39.10 25.15 4.57
N SER A 17 40.32 24.63 4.40
CA SER A 17 40.60 23.38 3.68
C SER A 17 40.80 22.20 4.64
N CYS A 18 39.98 22.06 5.67
CA CYS A 18 39.86 20.78 6.38
C CYS A 18 39.00 19.84 5.52
N GLY A 19 39.66 19.03 4.68
CA GLY A 19 39.02 17.91 3.99
C GLY A 19 38.35 16.96 5.00
N LYS A 20 37.24 16.32 4.59
CA LYS A 20 36.52 15.35 5.43
C LYS A 20 37.49 14.33 6.00
N SER A 21 37.38 14.05 7.29
CA SER A 21 38.17 13.01 7.95
C SER A 21 37.87 11.64 7.35
N GLU A 22 38.81 10.70 7.47
CA GLU A 22 38.60 9.32 6.99
C GLU A 22 37.34 8.67 7.61
N LYS A 23 37.03 9.01 8.87
CA LYS A 23 35.82 8.58 9.57
C LYS A 23 34.56 9.13 8.90
N GLU A 24 34.54 10.42 8.54
CA GLU A 24 33.41 11.04 7.83
C GLU A 24 33.21 10.44 6.44
N ILE A 25 34.30 10.23 5.70
CA ILE A 25 34.26 9.57 4.38
C ILE A 25 33.68 8.15 4.50
N LYS A 26 34.06 7.39 5.53
CA LYS A 26 33.55 6.02 5.77
C LYS A 26 32.06 6.03 6.13
N ILE A 27 31.60 6.99 6.94
CA ILE A 27 30.18 7.17 7.28
C ILE A 27 29.38 7.52 6.03
N GLU A 28 29.87 8.44 5.20
CA GLU A 28 29.22 8.85 3.97
C GLU A 28 29.11 7.71 2.96
N LYS A 29 30.19 6.94 2.76
CA LYS A 29 30.19 5.73 1.92
C LYS A 29 29.13 4.72 2.38
N LYS A 30 29.04 4.46 3.68
CA LYS A 30 28.00 3.58 4.26
C LYS A 30 26.59 4.11 4.01
N LYS A 31 26.35 5.42 4.17
CA LYS A 31 25.04 6.03 3.87
C LYS A 31 24.67 5.87 2.40
N ILE A 32 25.61 6.12 1.49
CA ILE A 32 25.40 5.95 0.04
C ILE A 32 25.06 4.49 -0.29
N GLU A 33 25.77 3.54 0.31
CA GLU A 33 25.52 2.10 0.13
C GLU A 33 24.12 1.70 0.63
N LEU A 34 23.71 2.16 1.82
CA LEU A 34 22.37 1.92 2.36
C LEU A 34 21.28 2.49 1.45
N VAL A 35 21.47 3.68 0.87
CA VAL A 35 20.53 4.27 -0.10
C VAL A 35 20.45 3.42 -1.38
N LYS A 36 21.58 2.87 -1.86
CA LYS A 36 21.58 1.95 -3.01
C LYS A 36 20.80 0.67 -2.71
N ILE A 37 21.04 0.06 -1.55
CA ILE A 37 20.32 -1.15 -1.10
C ILE A 37 18.82 -0.87 -0.98
N HIS A 38 18.44 0.27 -0.39
CA HIS A 38 17.04 0.69 -0.28
C HIS A 38 16.37 0.77 -1.66
N LYS A 39 16.99 1.44 -2.63
CA LYS A 39 16.48 1.53 -4.01
C LYS A 39 16.35 0.16 -4.68
N GLN A 40 17.34 -0.72 -4.49
CA GLN A 40 17.28 -2.09 -5.02
C GLN A 40 16.12 -2.88 -4.42
N LYS A 41 15.93 -2.82 -3.10
CA LYS A 41 14.82 -3.49 -2.41
C LYS A 41 13.46 -2.97 -2.86
N ILE A 42 13.29 -1.66 -3.04
CA ILE A 42 12.07 -1.08 -3.62
C ILE A 42 11.82 -1.67 -5.02
N ASN A 43 12.84 -1.71 -5.87
CA ASN A 43 12.68 -2.23 -7.23
C ASN A 43 12.29 -3.71 -7.23
N VAL A 44 12.88 -4.52 -6.34
CA VAL A 44 12.50 -5.94 -6.16
C VAL A 44 11.05 -6.04 -5.69
N GLY A 45 10.64 -5.28 -4.68
CA GLY A 45 9.27 -5.26 -4.17
C GLY A 45 8.24 -4.87 -5.23
N LYS A 46 8.54 -3.81 -6.01
CA LYS A 46 7.72 -3.38 -7.16
C LYS A 46 7.57 -4.50 -8.19
N ARG A 47 8.67 -5.14 -8.59
CA ARG A 47 8.63 -6.22 -9.58
C ARG A 47 7.82 -7.41 -9.09
N LYS A 48 8.02 -7.82 -7.83
CA LYS A 48 7.22 -8.88 -7.19
C LYS A 48 5.73 -8.56 -7.25
N LYS A 49 5.33 -7.36 -6.81
CA LYS A 49 3.94 -6.91 -6.83
C LYS A 49 3.35 -6.89 -8.24
N ILE A 50 4.06 -6.30 -9.21
CA ILE A 50 3.62 -6.25 -10.61
C ILE A 50 3.46 -7.66 -11.18
N THR A 51 4.41 -8.56 -10.90
CA THR A 51 4.32 -9.96 -11.34
C THR A 51 3.11 -10.66 -10.76
N GLU A 52 2.87 -10.53 -9.45
CA GLU A 52 1.71 -11.13 -8.78
C GLU A 52 0.38 -10.63 -9.37
N LEU A 53 0.25 -9.32 -9.57
CA LEU A 53 -0.94 -8.71 -10.17
C LEU A 53 -1.12 -9.12 -11.65
N THR A 54 -0.01 -9.21 -12.41
CA THR A 54 -0.04 -9.66 -13.81
C THR A 54 -0.46 -11.12 -13.91
N MET A 55 0.01 -11.98 -13.00
CA MET A 55 -0.41 -13.39 -12.94
C MET A 55 -1.90 -13.52 -12.62
N GLN A 56 -2.46 -12.64 -11.78
CA GLN A 56 -3.90 -12.58 -11.56
C GLN A 56 -4.64 -12.14 -12.82
N LEU A 57 -4.13 -11.11 -13.51
CA LEU A 57 -4.72 -10.57 -14.73
C LEU A 57 -4.78 -11.61 -15.86
N GLN A 58 -3.76 -12.46 -15.98
CA GLN A 58 -3.70 -13.54 -16.96
C GLN A 58 -4.81 -14.59 -16.82
N ARG A 59 -5.48 -14.67 -15.65
CA ARG A 59 -6.57 -15.62 -15.40
C ARG A 59 -7.93 -15.13 -15.90
N PHE A 60 -8.05 -13.85 -16.25
CA PHE A 60 -9.34 -13.26 -16.63
C PHE A 60 -9.99 -13.86 -17.88
N PRO A 61 -9.25 -14.24 -18.94
CA PRO A 61 -9.85 -14.94 -20.08
C PRO A 61 -10.65 -16.19 -19.65
N ASP A 62 -10.07 -17.03 -18.79
CA ASP A 62 -10.74 -18.24 -18.27
C ASP A 62 -11.94 -17.89 -17.37
N ILE A 63 -11.83 -16.81 -16.58
CA ILE A 63 -12.92 -16.33 -15.72
C ILE A 63 -14.10 -15.85 -16.59
N TYR A 64 -13.83 -15.10 -17.67
CA TYR A 64 -14.84 -14.64 -18.61
C TYR A 64 -15.51 -15.82 -19.31
N GLU A 65 -14.73 -16.76 -19.83
CA GLU A 65 -15.27 -17.93 -20.51
C GLU A 65 -16.24 -18.71 -19.58
N LYS A 66 -15.87 -18.89 -18.30
CA LYS A 66 -16.75 -19.53 -17.31
C LYS A 66 -18.04 -18.75 -17.08
N ALA A 67 -17.94 -17.43 -16.85
CA ALA A 67 -19.10 -16.58 -16.62
C ALA A 67 -20.06 -16.56 -17.83
N GLU A 68 -19.51 -16.48 -19.04
CA GLU A 68 -20.29 -16.49 -20.29
C GLU A 68 -20.97 -17.86 -20.52
N LYS A 69 -20.27 -18.97 -20.26
CA LYS A 69 -20.87 -20.31 -20.30
C LYS A 69 -22.03 -20.46 -19.32
N GLU A 70 -21.94 -19.92 -18.12
CA GLU A 70 -23.06 -19.94 -17.16
C GLU A 70 -24.27 -19.13 -17.66
N ILE A 71 -24.04 -17.96 -18.26
CA ILE A 71 -25.09 -17.17 -18.90
C ILE A 71 -25.79 -17.98 -20.01
N GLU A 72 -25.02 -18.64 -20.88
CA GLU A 72 -25.58 -19.48 -21.95
C GLU A 72 -26.38 -20.68 -21.38
N LYS A 73 -25.89 -21.34 -20.33
CA LYS A 73 -26.64 -22.40 -19.63
C LYS A 73 -27.97 -21.89 -19.07
N ILE A 74 -28.01 -20.66 -18.56
CA ILE A 74 -29.25 -20.06 -18.06
C ILE A 74 -30.20 -19.73 -19.22
N LYS A 75 -29.69 -19.31 -20.39
CA LYS A 75 -30.50 -19.01 -21.58
C LYS A 75 -31.22 -20.23 -22.14
N ILE A 76 -30.61 -21.42 -22.08
CA ILE A 76 -31.21 -22.68 -22.55
C ILE A 76 -32.53 -22.95 -21.81
N PHE A 77 -33.56 -23.38 -22.54
CA PHE A 77 -34.86 -23.73 -21.95
C PHE A 77 -34.76 -24.91 -20.97
N LYS A 78 -35.51 -24.86 -19.87
CA LYS A 78 -35.60 -25.94 -18.87
C LYS A 78 -37.05 -26.12 -18.46
N ILE A 79 -37.56 -27.34 -18.61
CA ILE A 79 -38.92 -27.72 -18.19
C ILE A 79 -39.07 -27.45 -16.68
N GLY A 80 -40.22 -26.92 -16.26
CA GLY A 80 -40.50 -26.60 -14.86
C GLY A 80 -39.87 -25.30 -14.34
N ARG A 81 -39.02 -24.60 -15.12
CA ARG A 81 -38.45 -23.32 -14.71
C ARG A 81 -39.37 -22.15 -15.09
N ALA A 82 -39.85 -21.43 -14.09
CA ALA A 82 -40.61 -20.20 -14.29
C ALA A 82 -39.80 -19.11 -15.03
N LYS A 83 -40.49 -18.32 -15.86
CA LYS A 83 -39.90 -17.18 -16.59
C LYS A 83 -39.28 -16.13 -15.67
N SER A 84 -39.93 -15.87 -14.53
CA SER A 84 -39.43 -14.96 -13.49
C SER A 84 -38.10 -15.43 -12.90
N THR A 85 -37.98 -16.72 -12.58
CA THR A 85 -36.74 -17.34 -12.09
C THR A 85 -35.61 -17.19 -13.11
N LYS A 86 -35.87 -17.51 -14.39
CA LYS A 86 -34.86 -17.32 -15.46
C LYS A 86 -34.40 -15.86 -15.55
N LYS A 87 -35.33 -14.90 -15.50
CA LYS A 87 -35.01 -13.46 -15.57
C LYS A 87 -34.14 -13.02 -14.40
N ARG A 88 -34.42 -13.52 -13.19
CA ARG A 88 -33.60 -13.25 -11.99
C ARG A 88 -32.19 -13.82 -12.12
N GLN A 89 -32.07 -15.10 -12.49
CA GLN A 89 -30.77 -15.75 -12.71
C GLN A 89 -29.92 -15.03 -13.75
N LEU A 90 -30.51 -14.62 -14.88
CA LEU A 90 -29.79 -13.85 -15.90
C LEU A 90 -29.30 -12.51 -15.36
N ARG A 91 -30.13 -11.79 -14.59
CA ARG A 91 -29.73 -10.52 -13.97
C ARG A 91 -28.55 -10.71 -13.02
N GLU A 92 -28.61 -11.71 -12.15
CA GLU A 92 -27.53 -12.04 -11.20
C GLU A 92 -26.22 -12.36 -11.96
N ALA A 93 -26.29 -13.20 -13.00
CA ALA A 93 -25.11 -13.57 -13.80
C ALA A 93 -24.51 -12.39 -14.59
N TYR A 94 -25.35 -11.50 -15.15
CA TYR A 94 -24.86 -10.30 -15.83
C TYR A 94 -24.23 -9.29 -14.86
N ASN A 95 -24.77 -9.18 -13.64
CA ASN A 95 -24.17 -8.34 -12.61
C ASN A 95 -22.78 -8.88 -12.22
N GLU A 96 -22.64 -10.20 -12.02
CA GLU A 96 -21.35 -10.83 -11.73
C GLU A 96 -20.34 -10.60 -12.85
N LEU A 97 -20.73 -10.77 -14.12
CA LEU A 97 -19.88 -10.45 -15.26
C LEU A 97 -19.43 -8.98 -15.27
N SER A 98 -20.31 -8.07 -14.87
CA SER A 98 -19.98 -6.64 -14.74
C SER A 98 -18.96 -6.40 -13.61
N GLU A 99 -19.11 -7.07 -12.47
CA GLU A 99 -18.14 -6.98 -11.36
C GLU A 99 -16.76 -7.52 -11.77
N ILE A 100 -16.71 -8.63 -12.52
CA ILE A 100 -15.46 -9.17 -13.05
C ILE A 100 -14.77 -8.12 -13.93
N ARG A 101 -15.50 -7.47 -14.84
CA ARG A 101 -14.95 -6.42 -15.73
C ARG A 101 -14.42 -5.22 -14.97
N ASP A 102 -15.15 -4.78 -13.94
CA ASP A 102 -14.71 -3.67 -13.08
C ASP A 102 -13.43 -4.04 -12.32
N TYR A 103 -13.37 -5.25 -11.76
CA TYR A 103 -12.18 -5.74 -11.06
C TYR A 103 -10.97 -5.87 -12.00
N GLU A 104 -11.15 -6.36 -13.23
CA GLU A 104 -10.09 -6.38 -14.25
C GLU A 104 -9.52 -4.99 -14.51
N LYS A 105 -10.40 -4.00 -14.67
CA LYS A 105 -10.02 -2.60 -14.90
C LYS A 105 -9.23 -2.05 -13.72
N LYS A 106 -9.69 -2.27 -12.49
CA LYS A 106 -8.98 -1.86 -11.26
C LYS A 106 -7.61 -2.53 -11.16
N LEU A 107 -7.50 -3.81 -11.49
CA LEU A 107 -6.25 -4.54 -11.50
C LEU A 107 -5.24 -3.98 -12.53
N LYS A 108 -5.69 -3.66 -13.75
CA LYS A 108 -4.86 -3.00 -14.77
C LYS A 108 -4.35 -1.65 -14.28
N ASN A 109 -5.23 -0.85 -13.65
CA ASN A 109 -4.85 0.42 -13.06
C ASN A 109 -3.82 0.25 -11.92
N GLU A 110 -4.00 -0.74 -11.05
CA GLU A 110 -3.06 -1.04 -9.97
C GLU A 110 -1.66 -1.38 -10.50
N ILE A 111 -1.58 -2.18 -11.57
CA ILE A 111 -0.32 -2.53 -12.21
C ILE A 111 0.39 -1.27 -12.72
N ALA A 112 -0.33 -0.40 -13.43
CA ALA A 112 0.22 0.85 -13.96
C ALA A 112 0.69 1.80 -12.85
N GLN A 113 -0.09 1.93 -11.78
CA GLN A 113 0.24 2.81 -10.65
C GLN A 113 1.39 2.24 -9.79
N SER A 114 1.58 0.92 -9.75
CA SER A 114 2.63 0.27 -8.95
C SER A 114 4.06 0.62 -9.41
N GLU A 115 4.22 1.17 -10.61
CA GLU A 115 5.51 1.71 -11.05
C GLU A 115 5.93 2.95 -10.25
N TYR A 116 4.96 3.71 -9.75
CA TYR A 116 5.15 4.97 -9.05
C TYR A 116 4.95 4.78 -7.55
N LEU A 117 6.03 4.88 -6.78
CA LEU A 117 5.95 4.94 -5.33
C LEU A 117 5.79 6.40 -4.93
N LYS A 118 4.62 6.74 -4.38
CA LYS A 118 4.41 8.05 -3.74
C LYS A 118 4.68 7.92 -2.25
N THR A 119 5.15 9.01 -1.65
CA THR A 119 5.39 9.10 -0.20
C THR A 119 4.63 10.29 0.33
N PHE A 120 4.17 10.20 1.58
CA PHE A 120 3.26 11.16 2.17
C PHE A 120 3.70 11.55 3.59
N GLU A 121 3.28 12.74 4.01
CA GLU A 121 3.56 13.27 5.34
C GLU A 121 3.00 12.40 6.48
N PHE A 122 1.87 11.73 6.26
CA PHE A 122 1.29 10.82 7.26
C PHE A 122 2.20 9.62 7.57
N GLN A 123 3.17 9.30 6.71
CA GLN A 123 4.09 8.19 6.93
C GLN A 123 5.27 8.54 7.85
N LYS A 124 5.40 9.80 8.28
CA LYS A 124 6.50 10.22 9.18
C LYS A 124 6.35 9.69 10.60
N SER A 125 5.15 9.26 11.02
CA SER A 125 4.93 8.66 12.33
C SER A 125 3.99 7.45 12.24
N PRO A 126 4.17 6.41 13.09
CA PRO A 126 3.25 5.27 13.10
C PRO A 126 1.82 5.68 13.45
N LYS A 127 1.69 6.67 14.34
CA LYS A 127 0.40 7.25 14.76
C LYS A 127 -0.38 7.77 13.55
N ASN A 128 0.27 8.61 12.74
CA ASN A 128 -0.37 9.28 11.62
C ASN A 128 -0.76 8.28 10.52
N VAL A 129 0.00 7.18 10.35
CA VAL A 129 -0.39 6.08 9.43
C VAL A 129 -1.72 5.47 9.86
N MET A 130 -1.90 5.17 11.16
CA MET A 130 -3.15 4.61 11.66
C MET A 130 -4.31 5.62 11.62
N GLU A 131 -4.06 6.87 12.00
CA GLU A 131 -5.07 7.93 11.92
C GLU A 131 -5.51 8.17 10.47
N TYR A 132 -4.58 8.11 9.51
CA TYR A 132 -4.90 8.18 8.09
C TYR A 132 -5.87 7.07 7.67
N ILE A 133 -5.66 5.83 8.12
CA ILE A 133 -6.57 4.71 7.82
C ILE A 133 -7.98 4.99 8.34
N PHE A 134 -8.09 5.45 9.59
CA PHE A 134 -9.40 5.75 10.20
C PHE A 134 -10.11 6.90 9.48
N GLU A 135 -9.40 8.00 9.18
CA GLU A 135 -9.95 9.15 8.48
C GLU A 135 -10.36 8.83 7.04
N SER A 136 -9.56 8.04 6.33
CA SER A 136 -9.91 7.53 5.00
C SER A 136 -11.16 6.66 5.02
N ALA A 137 -11.31 5.79 6.03
CA ALA A 137 -12.51 4.98 6.18
C ALA A 137 -13.75 5.83 6.48
N LYS A 138 -13.65 6.88 7.29
CA LYS A 138 -14.75 7.84 7.56
C LYS A 138 -15.16 8.61 6.31
N LYS A 139 -14.19 8.98 5.47
CA LYS A 139 -14.41 9.72 4.20
C LYS A 139 -14.70 8.82 3.01
N GLU A 140 -14.66 7.51 3.20
CA GLU A 140 -14.78 6.47 2.17
C GLU A 140 -13.78 6.63 1.00
N ASN A 141 -12.61 7.23 1.28
CA ASN A 141 -11.57 7.54 0.30
C ASN A 141 -10.32 6.67 0.52
N PHE A 142 -9.97 5.85 -0.47
CA PHE A 142 -8.91 4.85 -0.41
C PHE A 142 -7.84 4.99 -1.50
N GLU A 143 -7.83 6.12 -2.23
CA GLU A 143 -6.98 6.34 -3.42
C GLU A 143 -5.48 6.09 -3.15
N ASP A 144 -4.98 6.49 -1.97
CA ASP A 144 -3.57 6.35 -1.62
C ASP A 144 -3.25 5.13 -0.74
N PHE A 145 -4.21 4.22 -0.46
CA PHE A 145 -3.98 3.07 0.41
C PHE A 145 -2.87 2.13 -0.10
N ARG A 146 -2.66 2.10 -1.42
CA ARG A 146 -1.51 1.43 -2.08
C ARG A 146 -0.15 1.84 -1.51
N ASN A 147 -0.04 3.05 -0.97
CA ASN A 147 1.20 3.61 -0.45
C ASN A 147 1.41 3.31 1.04
N LEU A 148 0.41 2.73 1.71
CA LEU A 148 0.53 2.21 3.08
C LEU A 148 1.37 0.92 3.13
N CYS A 149 1.46 0.20 2.01
CA CYS A 149 2.18 -1.07 1.90
C CYS A 149 3.68 -0.89 2.02
N ASP A 150 4.35 -1.87 2.62
CA ASP A 150 5.81 -1.93 2.58
C ASP A 150 6.30 -1.95 1.12
N PRO A 151 7.05 -0.93 0.67
CA PRO A 151 7.53 -0.87 -0.71
C PRO A 151 8.52 -1.99 -1.05
N TYR A 152 9.01 -2.74 -0.05
CA TYR A 152 9.82 -3.93 -0.27
C TYR A 152 8.98 -5.20 -0.56
N GLY A 153 7.65 -5.15 -0.37
CA GLY A 153 6.77 -6.31 -0.58
C GLY A 153 6.95 -7.42 0.48
N GLU A 154 7.29 -7.01 1.70
CA GLU A 154 7.56 -7.88 2.86
C GLU A 154 6.39 -7.88 3.89
N ASN A 155 5.27 -7.21 3.61
CA ASN A 155 4.09 -7.21 4.49
C ASN A 155 3.30 -8.53 4.43
N ASP A 156 2.52 -8.83 5.46
CA ASP A 156 1.68 -10.03 5.50
C ASP A 156 0.45 -9.95 4.56
N ARG A 157 -0.23 -11.09 4.43
CA ARG A 157 -1.39 -11.24 3.54
C ARG A 157 -2.61 -10.43 4.01
N ASP A 158 -2.78 -10.23 5.31
CA ASP A 158 -3.96 -9.55 5.85
C ASP A 158 -3.85 -8.03 5.64
N VAL A 159 -2.65 -7.48 5.76
CA VAL A 159 -2.32 -6.10 5.38
C VAL A 159 -2.60 -5.82 3.90
N ASN A 160 -2.44 -6.81 3.01
CA ASN A 160 -2.73 -6.62 1.59
C ASN A 160 -4.20 -6.21 1.35
N GLN A 161 -5.15 -6.70 2.15
CA GLN A 161 -6.56 -6.31 1.99
C GLN A 161 -6.79 -4.82 2.27
N ILE A 162 -6.03 -4.26 3.22
CA ILE A 162 -6.04 -2.82 3.48
C ILE A 162 -5.36 -2.09 2.32
N CYS A 163 -4.14 -2.47 1.99
CA CYS A 163 -3.37 -1.92 0.88
C CYS A 163 -4.13 -1.77 -0.45
N PHE A 164 -4.94 -2.77 -0.80
CA PHE A 164 -5.70 -2.83 -2.04
C PHE A 164 -7.16 -2.43 -1.87
N ALA A 165 -7.49 -1.63 -0.84
CA ALA A 165 -8.86 -1.20 -0.54
C ALA A 165 -9.59 -0.58 -1.74
N GLU A 166 -8.88 0.15 -2.60
CA GLU A 166 -9.44 0.75 -3.81
C GLU A 166 -9.91 -0.31 -4.84
N MET A 167 -9.25 -1.47 -4.87
CA MET A 167 -9.58 -2.57 -5.77
C MET A 167 -10.76 -3.42 -5.29
N LEU A 168 -11.14 -3.30 -4.02
CA LEU A 168 -12.19 -4.11 -3.41
C LEU A 168 -13.55 -3.87 -4.10
N ARG A 169 -14.42 -4.89 -4.04
CA ARG A 169 -15.82 -4.75 -4.43
C ARG A 169 -16.57 -3.92 -3.38
N ASN A 170 -17.70 -3.35 -3.77
CA ASN A 170 -18.49 -2.47 -2.89
C ASN A 170 -18.80 -3.11 -1.52
N LYS A 171 -19.15 -4.40 -1.50
CA LYS A 171 -19.43 -5.12 -0.25
C LYS A 171 -18.20 -5.23 0.65
N GLU A 172 -17.05 -5.55 0.07
CA GLU A 172 -15.77 -5.70 0.81
C GLU A 172 -15.26 -4.33 1.27
N LYS A 173 -15.40 -3.31 0.43
CA LYS A 173 -15.13 -1.92 0.77
C LYS A 173 -15.99 -1.45 1.95
N GLN A 174 -17.27 -1.79 1.96
CA GLN A 174 -18.17 -1.48 3.08
C GLN A 174 -17.74 -2.19 4.37
N GLN A 175 -17.31 -3.46 4.28
CA GLN A 175 -16.77 -4.17 5.44
C GLN A 175 -15.52 -3.47 6.01
N LEU A 176 -14.62 -3.00 5.14
CA LEU A 176 -13.44 -2.25 5.54
C LEU A 176 -13.82 -0.91 6.21
N ILE A 177 -14.80 -0.20 5.65
CA ILE A 177 -15.36 1.03 6.23
C ILE A 177 -15.91 0.74 7.64
N ASP A 178 -16.73 -0.29 7.78
CA ASP A 178 -17.34 -0.65 9.06
C ASP A 178 -16.33 -1.14 10.11
N MET A 179 -15.20 -1.69 9.66
CA MET A 179 -14.07 -2.01 10.52
C MET A 179 -13.38 -0.75 11.04
N PHE A 180 -13.07 0.22 10.19
CA PHE A 180 -12.11 1.28 10.53
C PHE A 180 -12.71 2.67 10.77
N LYS A 181 -13.94 2.96 10.35
CA LYS A 181 -14.54 4.31 10.47
C LYS A 181 -14.66 4.81 11.91
N ASN A 182 -14.88 3.90 12.86
CA ASN A 182 -14.93 4.20 14.30
C ASN A 182 -13.64 3.78 15.01
N GLY A 183 -12.59 3.49 14.25
CA GLY A 183 -11.30 3.06 14.78
C GLY A 183 -10.61 4.12 15.63
N ARG A 184 -9.90 3.68 16.67
CA ARG A 184 -9.06 4.56 17.49
C ARG A 184 -7.87 3.80 18.06
N ILE A 185 -6.75 4.48 18.19
CA ILE A 185 -5.57 3.96 18.91
C ILE A 185 -5.93 3.82 20.38
N ILE A 186 -5.53 2.70 21.00
CA ILE A 186 -5.64 2.47 22.44
C ILE A 186 -4.24 2.25 23.00
N GLY A 187 -3.91 2.99 24.06
CA GLY A 187 -2.59 2.89 24.70
C GLY A 187 -1.44 3.51 23.89
N ASP A 188 -0.22 3.19 24.32
CA ASP A 188 1.01 3.78 23.80
C ASP A 188 1.56 3.01 22.59
N ILE A 189 2.18 3.75 21.68
CA ILE A 189 2.84 3.20 20.50
C ILE A 189 4.22 2.66 20.90
N LYS A 190 4.42 1.35 20.74
CA LYS A 190 5.67 0.68 21.08
C LYS A 190 6.61 0.68 19.87
N ILE A 191 7.65 1.50 19.90
CA ILE A 191 8.66 1.61 18.83
C ILE A 191 9.94 0.89 19.26
N ASN A 192 10.43 -0.03 18.43
CA ASN A 192 11.72 -0.70 18.61
C ASN A 192 12.52 -0.64 17.30
N GLY A 193 13.47 0.30 17.22
CA GLY A 193 14.29 0.54 16.04
C GLY A 193 13.43 0.87 14.81
N ASN A 194 13.39 -0.05 13.85
CA ASN A 194 12.63 0.09 12.60
C ASN A 194 11.26 -0.61 12.63
N SER A 195 10.77 -0.98 13.82
CA SER A 195 9.47 -1.62 13.99
C SER A 195 8.62 -0.83 14.97
N ALA A 196 7.30 -0.84 14.76
CA ALA A 196 6.34 -0.29 15.69
C ALA A 196 5.12 -1.20 15.81
N VAL A 197 4.52 -1.24 16.99
CA VAL A 197 3.25 -1.92 17.24
C VAL A 197 2.27 -0.92 17.85
N ILE A 198 1.07 -0.86 17.27
CA ILE A 198 -0.01 0.02 17.70
C ILE A 198 -1.20 -0.84 18.09
N GLU A 199 -1.68 -0.71 19.32
CA GLU A 199 -2.92 -1.33 19.75
C GLU A 199 -4.08 -0.39 19.36
N PHE A 200 -5.16 -0.93 18.81
CA PHE A 200 -6.30 -0.13 18.38
C PHE A 200 -7.61 -0.87 18.59
N ALA A 201 -8.67 -0.09 18.81
CA ALA A 201 -10.03 -0.58 18.86
C ALA A 201 -10.72 -0.34 17.50
N TYR A 202 -11.53 -1.29 17.04
CA TYR A 202 -12.16 -1.27 15.72
C TYR A 202 -13.53 -1.96 15.70
N GLY A 203 -14.21 -1.88 14.55
CA GLY A 203 -15.56 -2.37 14.32
C GLY A 203 -16.63 -1.30 14.55
N LEU A 204 -17.88 -1.62 14.18
CA LEU A 204 -19.02 -0.68 14.25
C LEU A 204 -19.18 -0.02 15.62
N ASN A 205 -18.92 -0.76 16.69
CA ASN A 205 -19.05 -0.28 18.08
C ASN A 205 -17.68 -0.06 18.76
N SER A 206 -16.57 -0.14 18.02
CA SER A 206 -15.20 0.02 18.53
C SER A 206 -14.88 -0.88 19.74
N ASN A 207 -15.44 -2.08 19.76
CA ASN A 207 -15.36 -3.03 20.87
C ASN A 207 -14.40 -4.20 20.62
N LYS A 208 -13.88 -4.33 19.39
CA LYS A 208 -12.84 -5.30 19.06
C LYS A 208 -11.48 -4.65 19.19
N LEU A 209 -10.51 -5.40 19.71
CA LEU A 209 -9.14 -4.93 19.87
C LEU A 209 -8.23 -5.69 18.92
N GLN A 210 -7.25 -5.00 18.32
CA GLN A 210 -6.24 -5.58 17.44
C GLN A 210 -4.92 -4.83 17.59
N LYS A 211 -3.83 -5.41 17.06
CA LYS A 211 -2.54 -4.75 16.97
C LYS A 211 -2.13 -4.59 15.51
N MET A 212 -1.70 -3.40 15.13
CA MET A 212 -1.09 -3.16 13.83
C MET A 212 0.42 -3.12 13.99
N GLY A 213 1.12 -3.95 13.22
CA GLY A 213 2.56 -3.89 13.05
C GLY A 213 2.93 -2.93 11.91
N LEU A 214 3.96 -2.13 12.14
CA LEU A 214 4.53 -1.24 11.14
C LEU A 214 6.04 -1.41 11.04
N VAL A 215 6.56 -1.16 9.85
CA VAL A 215 7.99 -1.17 9.54
C VAL A 215 8.44 0.18 9.00
N LYS A 216 9.63 0.61 9.42
CA LYS A 216 10.26 1.84 8.99
C LYS A 216 11.22 1.58 7.82
N ARG A 217 10.99 2.23 6.67
CA ARG A 217 11.87 2.23 5.49
C ARG A 217 12.23 3.67 5.13
N ASN A 218 13.52 4.01 5.18
CA ASN A 218 14.03 5.34 4.82
C ASN A 218 13.24 6.49 5.47
N ASP A 219 13.11 6.41 6.80
CA ASP A 219 12.39 7.37 7.63
C ASP A 219 10.86 7.48 7.48
N LEU A 220 10.25 6.55 6.73
CA LEU A 220 8.80 6.46 6.56
C LEU A 220 8.27 5.13 7.09
N TRP A 221 7.05 5.15 7.62
CA TRP A 221 6.35 4.01 8.21
C TRP A 221 5.32 3.42 7.25
N TYR A 222 5.29 2.09 7.22
CA TYR A 222 4.43 1.29 6.36
C TYR A 222 3.82 0.14 7.17
N LEU A 223 2.67 -0.35 6.73
CA LEU A 223 2.02 -1.51 7.35
C LEU A 223 2.87 -2.76 7.09
N SER A 224 3.10 -3.56 8.13
CA SER A 224 3.86 -4.81 8.05
C SER A 224 3.03 -6.03 8.40
N SER A 225 2.19 -5.93 9.44
CA SER A 225 1.38 -7.06 9.88
C SER A 225 0.10 -6.64 10.59
N LEU A 226 -0.92 -7.48 10.56
CA LEU A 226 -2.20 -7.25 11.24
C LEU A 226 -2.60 -8.41 12.15
#